data_AF-A0AB34J3W2-F1
#
_entry.id   AF-A0AB34J3W2-F1
#
_cell.length_a   1.000
_cell.length_b   1.000
_cell.length_c   1.000
_cell.angle_alpha   90.00
_cell.angle_beta   90.00
_cell.angle_gamma   90.00
#
_symmetry.space_group_name_H-M   'P 1'
#
loop_
_entity.id
_entity.type
_entity.pdbx_description
1 polymer ?
#
loop_
_entity_poly.entity_id
_entity_poly.type
_entity_poly.pdbx_seq_one_letter_code
_entity_poly.pdbx_strand_id
1 'polypeptide(L)'
;MEPRLDEQGRVAEPANLTGSDAQWWQRFVKLEEVKAQQGTCHLTPRNCSDTQLLKWVNNQKVQWRKHDRGSLSGWRMKQLERIRAPSDWTGYSKAGQWRANFAKLEGYATQFGDCNVECDYADPTLTKWVETQRWNYKKQNHGNLVPWRLAELKRISAIEDWKVAEGTDEAMWQANFQLLKAYHEEHGTFDVPRTYRGPTQSNRLGAWVAWQKRIRHRPGHGTLTPERYAQLEELGVIAVWQQMETGVKEDDEGTQQGARALRHLSG
;
A
#
# COMPACT_ATOMS: atom_id res chain seq x y z
N MET A 1 3.15 -3.63 -15.56
CA MET A 1 3.97 -3.09 -16.66
C MET A 1 3.96 -1.57 -16.58
N GLU A 2 5.11 -1.00 -16.21
CA GLU A 2 5.38 0.42 -16.40
C GLU A 2 5.52 0.71 -17.91
N PRO A 3 5.00 1.84 -18.40
CA PRO A 3 5.07 2.15 -19.82
C PRO A 3 6.49 2.58 -20.21
N ARG A 4 6.95 2.07 -21.36
CA ARG A 4 8.19 2.49 -22.02
C ARG A 4 8.03 3.97 -22.42
N LEU A 5 8.95 4.83 -21.98
CA LEU A 5 9.01 6.23 -22.42
C LEU A 5 9.82 6.30 -23.71
N ASP A 6 9.44 7.20 -24.61
CA ASP A 6 10.22 7.55 -25.79
C ASP A 6 11.39 8.47 -25.42
N GLU A 7 12.24 8.78 -26.41
CA GLU A 7 13.42 9.63 -26.27
C GLU A 7 13.10 11.07 -25.82
N GLN A 8 11.82 11.47 -25.87
CA GLN A 8 11.34 12.78 -25.40
C GLN A 8 10.61 12.69 -24.06
N GLY A 9 10.68 11.54 -23.38
CA GLY A 9 10.01 11.30 -22.09
C GLY A 9 8.49 11.20 -22.19
N ARG A 10 7.93 11.07 -23.40
CA ARG A 10 6.51 10.83 -23.65
C ARG A 10 6.24 9.33 -23.60
N VAL A 11 5.01 8.93 -23.31
CA VAL A 11 4.68 7.50 -23.30
C VAL A 11 4.66 6.98 -24.72
N ALA A 12 5.46 5.95 -25.00
CA ALA A 12 5.44 5.28 -26.29
C ALA A 12 4.04 4.73 -26.58
N GLU A 13 3.61 4.84 -27.83
CA GLU A 13 2.33 4.28 -28.27
C GLU A 13 2.26 2.79 -27.89
N PRO A 14 1.21 2.34 -27.17
CA PRO A 14 1.08 0.94 -26.82
C PRO A 14 0.97 0.08 -28.09
N ALA A 15 1.75 -1.00 -28.15
CA ALA A 15 1.66 -1.95 -29.24
C ALA A 15 0.23 -2.54 -29.32
N ASN A 16 -0.32 -2.63 -30.53
CA ASN A 16 -1.62 -3.25 -30.85
C ASN A 16 -2.89 -2.48 -30.42
N LEU A 17 -2.86 -1.13 -30.35
CA LEU A 17 -4.11 -0.37 -30.24
C LEU A 17 -4.97 -0.56 -31.50
N THR A 18 -6.23 -0.94 -31.34
CA THR A 18 -7.18 -1.12 -32.45
C THR A 18 -8.35 -0.15 -32.36
N GLY A 19 -8.91 0.23 -33.52
CA GLY A 19 -10.16 0.97 -33.65
C GLY A 19 -10.27 2.21 -32.74
N SER A 20 -11.19 2.15 -31.78
CA SER A 20 -11.55 3.30 -30.95
C SER A 20 -10.45 3.75 -29.98
N ASP A 21 -9.57 2.84 -29.53
CA ASP A 21 -8.50 3.20 -28.60
C ASP A 21 -7.33 3.89 -29.30
N ALA A 22 -7.03 3.55 -30.57
CA ALA A 22 -6.04 4.27 -31.36
C ALA A 22 -6.45 5.74 -31.60
N GLN A 23 -7.72 5.97 -31.97
CA GLN A 23 -8.25 7.33 -32.14
C GLN A 23 -8.34 8.10 -30.82
N TRP A 24 -8.57 7.40 -29.72
CA TRP A 24 -8.54 8.00 -28.38
C TRP A 24 -7.12 8.41 -28.00
N TRP A 25 -6.14 7.54 -28.26
CA TRP A 25 -4.72 7.75 -27.99
C TRP A 25 -4.17 8.98 -28.70
N GLN A 26 -4.47 9.15 -29.99
CA GLN A 26 -4.04 10.34 -30.74
C GLN A 26 -4.51 11.66 -30.09
N ARG A 27 -5.75 11.70 -29.56
CA ARG A 27 -6.27 12.88 -28.86
C ARG A 27 -5.68 13.02 -27.46
N PHE A 28 -5.37 11.92 -26.80
CA PHE A 28 -4.68 11.91 -25.52
C PHE A 28 -3.25 12.47 -25.61
N VAL A 29 -2.48 12.05 -26.63
CA VAL A 29 -1.12 12.58 -26.89
C VAL A 29 -1.17 14.09 -27.11
N LYS A 30 -2.14 14.59 -27.89
CA LYS A 30 -2.36 16.03 -28.05
C LYS A 30 -2.64 16.75 -26.73
N LEU A 31 -3.47 16.17 -25.84
CA LEU A 31 -3.72 16.75 -24.52
C LEU A 31 -2.45 16.79 -23.66
N GLU A 32 -1.63 15.75 -23.73
CA GLU A 32 -0.34 15.69 -23.04
C GLU A 32 0.62 16.78 -23.53
N GLU A 33 0.71 16.99 -24.85
CA GLU A 33 1.52 18.07 -25.45
C GLU A 33 1.05 19.45 -24.98
N VAL A 34 -0.27 19.70 -24.97
CA VAL A 34 -0.83 20.95 -24.48
C VAL A 34 -0.53 21.14 -22.99
N LYS A 35 -0.60 20.07 -22.19
CA LYS A 35 -0.21 20.13 -20.77
C LYS A 35 1.28 20.46 -20.62
N ALA A 36 2.15 19.89 -21.43
CA ALA A 36 3.58 20.20 -21.39
C ALA A 36 3.85 21.67 -21.73
N GLN A 37 3.09 22.26 -22.65
CA GLN A 37 3.21 23.66 -23.05
C GLN A 37 2.61 24.64 -22.04
N GLN A 38 1.46 24.31 -21.46
CA GLN A 38 0.65 25.26 -20.66
C GLN A 38 0.65 24.93 -19.15
N GLY A 39 1.23 23.81 -18.75
CA GLY A 39 1.22 23.29 -17.38
C GLY A 39 -0.14 22.74 -16.92
N THR A 40 -1.18 22.79 -17.75
CA THR A 40 -2.55 22.43 -17.35
C THR A 40 -3.30 21.66 -18.45
N CYS A 41 -4.14 20.71 -18.04
CA CYS A 41 -5.12 20.05 -18.90
C CYS A 41 -6.47 20.80 -18.95
N HIS A 42 -6.58 21.96 -18.29
CA HIS A 42 -7.78 22.80 -18.33
C HIS A 42 -7.85 23.59 -19.63
N LEU A 43 -8.58 23.07 -20.60
CA LEU A 43 -8.73 23.69 -21.92
C LEU A 43 -10.02 24.51 -22.02
N THR A 44 -9.87 25.71 -22.55
CA THR A 44 -10.92 26.69 -22.88
C THR A 44 -10.70 27.21 -24.29
N PRO A 45 -11.72 27.80 -24.94
CA PRO A 45 -11.54 28.45 -26.24
C PRO A 45 -10.49 29.58 -26.26
N ARG A 46 -10.11 30.10 -25.08
CA ARG A 46 -9.10 31.18 -24.96
C ARG A 46 -7.66 30.66 -24.98
N ASN A 47 -7.41 29.43 -24.51
CA ASN A 47 -6.07 28.85 -24.43
C ASN A 47 -5.88 27.62 -25.34
N CYS A 48 -6.90 27.17 -26.07
CA CYS A 48 -6.77 26.12 -27.06
C CYS A 48 -7.65 26.41 -28.27
N SER A 49 -7.05 26.48 -29.46
CA SER A 49 -7.75 26.69 -30.74
C SER A 49 -8.24 25.38 -31.39
N ASP A 50 -7.75 24.22 -30.95
CA ASP A 50 -8.23 22.91 -31.44
C ASP A 50 -9.62 22.60 -30.86
N THR A 51 -10.65 22.95 -31.64
CA THR A 51 -12.05 22.76 -31.27
C THR A 51 -12.44 21.28 -31.13
N GLN A 52 -11.75 20.36 -31.83
CA GLN A 52 -12.00 18.92 -31.70
C GLN A 52 -11.42 18.40 -30.39
N LEU A 53 -10.23 18.83 -30.02
CA LEU A 53 -9.61 18.50 -28.73
C LEU A 53 -10.44 19.05 -27.57
N LEU A 54 -10.94 20.28 -27.66
CA LEU A 54 -11.84 20.86 -26.65
C LEU A 54 -13.10 20.01 -26.43
N LYS A 55 -13.79 19.63 -27.52
CA LYS A 55 -14.97 18.76 -27.46
C LYS A 55 -14.63 17.41 -26.85
N TRP A 56 -13.49 16.82 -27.25
CA TRP A 56 -13.04 15.54 -26.72
C TRP A 56 -12.71 15.61 -25.22
N VAL A 57 -11.99 16.64 -24.76
CA VAL A 57 -11.68 16.86 -23.34
C VAL A 57 -12.96 17.02 -22.52
N ASN A 58 -13.94 17.79 -23.01
CA ASN A 58 -15.22 17.92 -22.33
C ASN A 58 -15.98 16.59 -22.23
N ASN A 59 -15.94 15.76 -23.27
CA ASN A 59 -16.47 14.40 -23.22
C ASN A 59 -15.71 13.55 -22.19
N GLN A 60 -14.37 13.63 -22.15
CA GLN A 60 -13.57 12.92 -21.15
C GLN A 60 -13.91 13.36 -19.73
N LYS A 61 -14.17 14.65 -19.49
CA LYS A 61 -14.64 15.17 -18.18
C LYS A 61 -15.96 14.54 -17.77
N VAL A 62 -16.90 14.40 -18.71
CA VAL A 62 -18.21 13.79 -18.45
C VAL A 62 -18.08 12.28 -18.18
N GLN A 63 -17.31 11.56 -19.00
CA GLN A 63 -17.05 10.13 -18.81
C GLN A 63 -16.30 9.89 -17.49
N TRP A 64 -15.32 10.74 -17.16
CA TRP A 64 -14.63 10.71 -15.89
C TRP A 64 -15.56 10.91 -14.69
N ARG A 65 -16.62 11.73 -14.81
CA ARG A 65 -17.59 11.88 -13.71
C ARG A 65 -18.50 10.65 -13.54
N LYS A 66 -18.64 9.82 -14.57
CA LYS A 66 -19.50 8.63 -14.63
C LYS A 66 -18.72 7.32 -14.75
N HIS A 67 -17.43 7.33 -14.41
CA HIS A 67 -16.53 6.20 -14.69
C HIS A 67 -16.86 4.97 -13.83
N ASP A 68 -17.48 5.19 -12.67
CA ASP A 68 -18.04 4.18 -11.77
C ASP A 68 -19.08 3.28 -12.46
N ARG A 69 -19.71 3.78 -13.54
CA ARG A 69 -20.66 3.05 -14.39
C ARG A 69 -20.01 2.39 -15.61
N GLY A 70 -18.68 2.28 -15.65
CA GLY A 70 -17.93 1.67 -16.76
C GLY A 70 -17.84 2.53 -18.03
N SER A 71 -18.19 3.81 -17.96
CA SER A 71 -18.21 4.71 -19.14
C SER A 71 -16.83 5.09 -19.68
N LEU A 72 -15.76 4.79 -18.95
CA LEU A 72 -14.38 4.99 -19.37
C LEU A 72 -13.57 3.73 -19.04
N SER A 73 -12.86 3.15 -20.03
CA SER A 73 -12.07 1.94 -19.80
C SER A 73 -10.95 2.18 -18.79
N GLY A 74 -10.58 1.14 -18.02
CA GLY A 74 -9.52 1.24 -17.01
C GLY A 74 -8.18 1.69 -17.59
N TRP A 75 -7.89 1.34 -18.85
CA TRP A 75 -6.70 1.81 -19.57
C TRP A 75 -6.76 3.32 -19.85
N ARG A 76 -7.85 3.83 -20.46
CA ARG A 76 -8.04 5.28 -20.71
C ARG A 76 -7.97 6.09 -19.42
N MET A 77 -8.56 5.55 -18.35
CA MET A 77 -8.51 6.17 -17.03
C MET A 77 -7.07 6.35 -16.56
N LYS A 78 -6.26 5.29 -16.60
CA LYS A 78 -4.86 5.30 -16.20
C LYS A 78 -4.06 6.37 -16.95
N GLN A 79 -4.31 6.53 -18.26
CA GLN A 79 -3.61 7.52 -19.08
C GLN A 79 -3.97 8.96 -18.69
N LEU A 80 -5.26 9.31 -18.57
CA LEU A 80 -5.68 10.66 -18.14
C LEU A 80 -5.13 11.03 -16.77
N GLU A 81 -5.08 10.06 -15.87
CA GLU A 81 -4.57 10.23 -14.53
C GLU A 81 -3.05 10.43 -14.48
N ARG A 82 -2.29 9.78 -15.37
CA ARG A 82 -0.84 9.98 -15.51
C ARG A 82 -0.50 11.45 -15.72
N ILE A 83 -1.23 12.11 -16.60
CA ILE A 83 -1.06 13.54 -16.88
C ILE A 83 -1.87 14.42 -15.92
N ARG A 84 -2.38 13.90 -14.80
CA ARG A 84 -3.16 14.65 -13.80
C ARG A 84 -4.38 15.42 -14.36
N ALA A 85 -4.87 15.06 -15.55
CA ALA A 85 -5.97 15.77 -16.20
C ALA A 85 -7.23 15.89 -15.33
N PRO A 86 -7.68 14.84 -14.61
CA PRO A 86 -8.82 14.95 -13.71
C PRO A 86 -8.68 16.03 -12.64
N SER A 87 -7.47 16.21 -12.08
CA SER A 87 -7.22 17.23 -11.06
C SER A 87 -7.35 18.64 -11.64
N ASP A 88 -6.78 18.87 -12.83
CA ASP A 88 -6.87 20.16 -13.53
C ASP A 88 -8.33 20.48 -13.95
N TRP A 89 -9.17 19.46 -14.15
CA TRP A 89 -10.54 19.62 -14.60
C TRP A 89 -11.55 19.93 -13.50
N THR A 90 -11.32 19.44 -12.29
CA THR A 90 -12.32 19.50 -11.22
C THR A 90 -11.89 20.36 -10.04
N GLY A 91 -10.63 20.80 -9.97
CA GLY A 91 -10.08 21.57 -8.83
C GLY A 91 -10.01 20.79 -7.51
N TYR A 92 -10.65 19.62 -7.46
CA TYR A 92 -10.68 18.67 -6.38
C TYR A 92 -10.87 17.28 -7.01
N SER A 93 -9.86 16.41 -6.96
CA SER A 93 -10.00 15.07 -7.52
C SER A 93 -10.09 14.01 -6.42
N LYS A 94 -11.21 13.28 -6.40
CA LYS A 94 -11.34 12.03 -5.64
C LYS A 94 -10.17 11.06 -5.95
N ALA A 95 -9.59 11.15 -7.14
CA ALA A 95 -8.38 10.44 -7.53
C ALA A 95 -7.12 10.93 -6.79
N GLY A 96 -6.93 12.24 -6.63
CA GLY A 96 -5.85 12.83 -5.84
C GLY A 96 -5.94 12.43 -4.38
N GLN A 97 -7.14 12.49 -3.79
CA GLN A 97 -7.36 12.00 -2.42
C GLN A 97 -7.09 10.50 -2.30
N TRP A 98 -7.53 9.71 -3.29
CA TRP A 98 -7.25 8.27 -3.31
C TRP A 98 -5.74 8.00 -3.38
N ARG A 99 -4.99 8.72 -4.21
CA ARG A 99 -3.52 8.61 -4.32
C ARG A 99 -2.82 9.03 -3.04
N ALA A 100 -3.26 10.12 -2.42
CA ALA A 100 -2.70 10.58 -1.15
C ALA A 100 -2.89 9.51 -0.04
N ASN A 101 -4.09 8.93 0.06
CA ASN A 101 -4.35 7.86 1.03
C ASN A 101 -3.65 6.54 0.66
N PHE A 102 -3.51 6.24 -0.63
CA PHE A 102 -2.74 5.09 -1.09
C PHE A 102 -1.26 5.24 -0.76
N ALA A 103 -0.65 6.42 -0.95
CA ALA A 103 0.73 6.70 -0.56
C ALA A 103 0.92 6.58 0.97
N LYS A 104 -0.08 6.99 1.76
CA LYS A 104 -0.10 6.76 3.22
C LYS A 104 -0.16 5.26 3.54
N LEU A 105 -0.96 4.48 2.80
CA LEU A 105 -1.01 3.02 2.96
C LEU A 105 0.31 2.36 2.56
N GLU A 106 1.01 2.85 1.53
CA GLU A 106 2.36 2.40 1.19
C GLU A 106 3.37 2.68 2.30
N GLY A 107 3.33 3.89 2.87
CA GLY A 107 4.14 4.24 4.03
C GLY A 107 3.83 3.34 5.23
N TYR A 108 2.55 3.10 5.49
CA TYR A 108 2.10 2.14 6.49
C TYR A 108 2.65 0.74 6.20
N ALA A 109 2.52 0.22 4.98
CA ALA A 109 3.02 -1.11 4.63
C ALA A 109 4.54 -1.21 4.73
N THR A 110 5.27 -0.13 4.45
CA THR A 110 6.73 -0.06 4.63
C THR A 110 7.10 -0.13 6.11
N GLN A 111 6.39 0.61 6.96
CA GLN A 111 6.62 0.63 8.41
C GLN A 111 6.14 -0.67 9.08
N PHE A 112 4.97 -1.15 8.68
CA PHE A 112 4.21 -2.21 9.33
C PHE A 112 4.32 -3.59 8.69
N GLY A 113 4.90 -3.69 7.50
CA GLY A 113 5.11 -4.95 6.78
C GLY A 113 3.84 -5.58 6.22
N ASP A 114 2.69 -4.94 6.42
CA ASP A 114 1.36 -5.36 5.95
C ASP A 114 0.45 -4.14 5.73
N CYS A 115 -0.69 -4.34 5.06
CA CYS A 115 -1.71 -3.32 4.83
C CYS A 115 -2.87 -3.36 5.85
N ASN A 116 -2.67 -3.95 7.03
CA ASN A 116 -3.67 -4.02 8.09
C ASN A 116 -3.63 -2.77 8.97
N VAL A 117 -4.24 -1.69 8.49
CA VAL A 117 -4.33 -0.43 9.25
C VAL A 117 -5.29 -0.59 10.42
N GLU A 118 -4.82 -0.23 11.61
CA GLU A 118 -5.59 -0.29 12.87
C GLU A 118 -6.71 0.76 12.91
N CYS A 119 -7.81 0.43 13.59
CA CYS A 119 -8.96 1.31 13.75
C CYS A 119 -8.65 2.59 14.55
N ASP A 120 -7.63 2.55 15.40
CA ASP A 120 -7.13 3.63 16.25
C ASP A 120 -5.77 4.19 15.77
N TYR A 121 -5.33 3.81 14.56
CA TYR A 121 -4.09 4.34 14.00
C TYR A 121 -4.10 5.87 13.98
N ALA A 122 -2.94 6.47 14.25
CA ALA A 122 -2.78 7.93 14.43
C ALA A 122 -3.33 8.76 13.25
N ASP A 123 -3.42 8.18 12.06
CA ASP A 123 -4.10 8.78 10.91
C ASP A 123 -5.52 8.21 10.71
N PRO A 124 -6.57 8.84 11.29
CA PRO A 124 -7.95 8.38 11.15
C PRO A 124 -8.48 8.51 9.71
N THR A 125 -7.84 9.33 8.87
CA THR A 125 -8.22 9.45 7.45
C THR A 125 -7.77 8.22 6.67
N LEU A 126 -6.60 7.67 7.00
CA LEU A 126 -6.10 6.44 6.40
C LEU A 126 -6.96 5.24 6.83
N THR A 127 -7.23 5.13 8.13
CA THR A 127 -8.05 4.04 8.70
C THR A 127 -9.42 3.93 8.00
N LYS A 128 -10.20 5.02 7.99
CA LYS A 128 -11.52 5.05 7.34
C LYS A 128 -11.45 4.77 5.84
N TRP A 129 -10.38 5.23 5.18
CA TRP A 129 -10.18 5.00 3.76
C TRP A 129 -9.89 3.52 3.45
N VAL A 130 -9.05 2.86 4.26
CA VAL A 130 -8.76 1.43 4.13
C VAL A 130 -10.01 0.59 4.36
N GLU A 131 -10.80 0.88 5.40
CA GLU A 131 -12.09 0.23 5.63
C GLU A 131 -13.03 0.36 4.43
N THR A 132 -13.09 1.55 3.83
CA THR A 132 -13.87 1.79 2.61
C THR A 132 -13.37 0.94 1.44
N GLN A 133 -12.04 0.78 1.28
CA GLN A 133 -11.49 -0.05 0.19
C GLN A 133 -11.81 -1.53 0.44
N ARG A 134 -11.66 -2.02 1.68
CA ARG A 134 -12.03 -3.39 2.08
C ARG A 134 -13.50 -3.68 1.80
N TRP A 135 -14.40 -2.76 2.16
CA TRP A 135 -15.83 -2.90 1.92
C TRP A 135 -16.16 -2.92 0.42
N ASN A 136 -15.59 -2.01 -0.37
CA ASN A 136 -15.80 -1.97 -1.81
C ASN A 136 -15.30 -3.26 -2.50
N TYR A 137 -14.18 -3.82 -2.01
CA TYR A 137 -13.64 -5.08 -2.51
C TYR A 137 -14.58 -6.26 -2.19
N LYS A 138 -15.01 -6.39 -0.92
CA LYS A 138 -15.88 -7.48 -0.44
C LYS A 138 -17.26 -7.50 -1.09
N LYS A 139 -17.89 -6.33 -1.29
CA LYS A 139 -19.22 -6.24 -1.89
C LYS A 139 -19.24 -6.51 -3.39
N GLN A 140 -18.12 -6.89 -3.99
CA GLN A 140 -17.91 -6.94 -5.44
C GLN A 140 -18.32 -5.61 -6.12
N ASN A 141 -18.29 -4.50 -5.36
CA ASN A 141 -18.60 -3.16 -5.83
C ASN A 141 -17.36 -2.58 -6.53
N HIS A 142 -16.84 -3.34 -7.49
CA HIS A 142 -15.65 -3.03 -8.27
C HIS A 142 -15.81 -1.76 -9.12
N GLY A 143 -17.04 -1.25 -9.28
CA GLY A 143 -17.30 0.05 -9.88
C GLY A 143 -16.61 1.20 -9.13
N ASN A 144 -16.49 1.10 -7.80
CA ASN A 144 -15.74 2.07 -6.97
C ASN A 144 -14.24 1.76 -6.88
N LEU A 145 -13.88 0.47 -7.04
CA LEU A 145 -12.50 -0.04 -7.12
C LEU A 145 -12.14 -0.34 -8.57
N VAL A 146 -12.11 0.71 -9.39
CA VAL A 146 -11.77 0.62 -10.81
C VAL A 146 -10.48 -0.19 -11.05
N PRO A 147 -10.33 -0.87 -12.21
CA PRO A 147 -9.29 -1.88 -12.41
C PRO A 147 -7.86 -1.47 -12.04
N TRP A 148 -7.50 -0.20 -12.27
CA TRP A 148 -6.16 0.29 -11.94
C TRP A 148 -5.97 0.52 -10.43
N ARG A 149 -6.99 0.98 -9.68
CA ARG A 149 -6.92 1.09 -8.20
C ARG A 149 -6.75 -0.27 -7.58
N LEU A 150 -7.47 -1.25 -8.11
CA LEU A 150 -7.32 -2.64 -7.71
C LEU A 150 -5.91 -3.14 -8.02
N ALA A 151 -5.33 -2.80 -9.17
CA ALA A 151 -3.96 -3.17 -9.51
C ALA A 151 -2.93 -2.56 -8.54
N GLU A 152 -3.09 -1.30 -8.15
CA GLU A 152 -2.22 -0.63 -7.16
C GLU A 152 -2.34 -1.27 -5.77
N LEU A 153 -3.55 -1.60 -5.32
CA LEU A 153 -3.74 -2.31 -4.05
C LEU A 153 -3.14 -3.72 -4.08
N LYS A 154 -3.25 -4.43 -5.21
CA LYS A 154 -2.57 -5.73 -5.39
C LYS A 154 -1.05 -5.58 -5.41
N ARG A 155 -0.51 -4.48 -5.95
CA ARG A 155 0.95 -4.23 -6.00
C ARG A 155 1.57 -4.21 -4.61
N ILE A 156 0.88 -3.64 -3.63
CA ILE A 156 1.33 -3.59 -2.24
C ILE A 156 0.80 -4.78 -1.41
N SER A 157 0.16 -5.74 -2.09
CA SER A 157 -0.51 -6.90 -1.51
C SER A 157 -1.61 -6.56 -0.51
N ALA A 158 -2.18 -5.36 -0.59
CA ALA A 158 -3.28 -4.96 0.28
C ALA A 158 -4.49 -5.88 0.10
N ILE A 159 -4.77 -6.31 -1.14
CA ILE A 159 -5.88 -7.23 -1.38
C ILE A 159 -5.62 -8.58 -0.72
N GLU A 160 -4.40 -9.10 -0.77
CA GLU A 160 -4.02 -10.36 -0.14
C GLU A 160 -4.06 -10.23 1.40
N ASP A 161 -3.56 -9.12 1.95
CA ASP A 161 -3.62 -8.81 3.38
C ASP A 161 -5.08 -8.62 3.86
N TRP A 162 -6.00 -8.17 2.99
CA TRP A 162 -7.42 -7.95 3.33
C TRP A 162 -8.33 -9.13 2.99
N LYS A 163 -7.93 -9.99 2.03
CA LYS A 163 -8.56 -11.29 1.71
C LYS A 163 -8.48 -12.27 2.87
N VAL A 164 -7.77 -11.90 3.93
CA VAL A 164 -7.76 -12.52 5.26
C VAL A 164 -9.16 -12.49 5.94
N ALA A 165 -10.24 -12.38 5.16
CA ALA A 165 -11.63 -12.43 5.59
C ALA A 165 -12.48 -13.45 4.80
N GLU A 166 -11.91 -14.22 3.86
CA GLU A 166 -12.63 -15.25 3.07
C GLU A 166 -12.16 -16.70 3.33
N GLY A 167 -11.09 -16.92 4.10
CA GLY A 167 -11.03 -18.05 5.03
C GLY A 167 -11.60 -17.60 6.37
N THR A 168 -12.19 -18.48 7.17
CA THR A 168 -12.50 -18.11 8.55
C THR A 168 -11.22 -17.52 9.16
N ASP A 169 -11.32 -16.39 9.87
CA ASP A 169 -10.22 -15.79 10.64
C ASP A 169 -9.41 -16.90 11.37
N GLU A 170 -10.11 -17.95 11.79
CA GLU A 170 -9.59 -19.18 12.35
C GLU A 170 -8.65 -20.00 11.45
N ALA A 171 -8.96 -20.26 10.18
CA ALA A 171 -8.09 -21.07 9.31
C ALA A 171 -6.71 -20.43 9.09
N MET A 172 -6.67 -19.10 9.00
CA MET A 172 -5.41 -18.36 8.81
C MET A 172 -4.66 -18.17 10.11
N TRP A 173 -5.39 -17.99 11.20
CA TRP A 173 -4.81 -18.07 12.53
C TRP A 173 -4.09 -19.42 12.71
N GLN A 174 -4.78 -20.53 12.45
CA GLN A 174 -4.19 -21.86 12.56
C GLN A 174 -2.99 -22.05 11.62
N ALA A 175 -3.09 -21.62 10.36
CA ALA A 175 -1.97 -21.71 9.43
C ALA A 175 -0.72 -20.94 9.91
N ASN A 176 -0.89 -19.69 10.37
CA ASN A 176 0.23 -18.90 10.87
C ASN A 176 0.76 -19.42 12.22
N PHE A 177 -0.12 -19.94 13.08
CA PHE A 177 0.25 -20.55 14.35
C PHE A 177 1.12 -21.81 14.11
N GLN A 178 0.75 -22.66 13.15
CA GLN A 178 1.57 -23.81 12.75
C GLN A 178 2.90 -23.37 12.13
N LEU A 179 2.92 -22.30 11.33
CA LEU A 179 4.16 -21.74 10.80
C LEU A 179 5.07 -21.17 11.90
N LEU A 180 4.51 -20.56 12.95
CA LEU A 180 5.28 -20.09 14.10
C LEU A 180 5.89 -21.26 14.87
N LYS A 181 5.16 -22.37 15.04
CA LYS A 181 5.69 -23.60 15.61
C LYS A 181 6.86 -24.14 14.80
N ALA A 182 6.68 -24.29 13.49
CA ALA A 182 7.73 -24.76 12.60
C ALA A 182 8.97 -23.84 12.60
N TYR A 183 8.76 -22.52 12.63
CA TYR A 183 9.86 -21.56 12.76
C TYR A 183 10.65 -21.77 14.05
N HIS A 184 9.98 -21.99 15.17
CA HIS A 184 10.65 -22.26 16.44
C HIS A 184 11.37 -23.61 16.46
N GLU A 185 10.80 -24.65 15.84
CA GLU A 185 11.47 -25.94 15.68
C GLU A 185 12.77 -25.81 14.87
N GLU A 186 12.77 -24.96 13.84
CA GLU A 186 13.94 -24.73 12.98
C GLU A 186 15.00 -23.81 13.61
N HIS A 187 14.57 -22.73 14.26
CA HIS A 187 15.45 -21.65 14.72
C HIS A 187 15.65 -21.59 16.24
N GLY A 188 14.88 -22.36 17.03
CA GLY A 188 14.93 -22.35 18.49
C GLY A 188 14.45 -21.04 19.14
N THR A 189 13.75 -20.19 18.40
CA THR A 189 13.29 -18.88 18.88
C THR A 189 11.92 -18.50 18.32
N PHE A 190 11.16 -17.73 19.08
CA PHE A 190 9.92 -17.08 18.64
C PHE A 190 10.13 -15.62 18.21
N ASP A 191 11.38 -15.16 18.16
CA ASP A 191 11.71 -13.87 17.57
C ASP A 191 11.83 -13.99 16.05
N VAL A 192 10.67 -13.83 15.41
CA VAL A 192 10.58 -13.86 13.95
C VAL A 192 10.89 -12.46 13.42
N PRO A 193 11.97 -12.25 12.63
CA PRO A 193 12.23 -10.97 11.98
C PRO A 193 11.03 -10.53 11.15
N ARG A 194 10.68 -9.25 11.20
CA ARG A 194 9.52 -8.71 10.47
C ARG A 194 9.56 -9.00 8.97
N THR A 195 10.76 -9.04 8.39
CA THR A 195 10.99 -9.32 6.97
C THR A 195 10.86 -10.81 6.61
N TYR A 196 10.84 -11.71 7.60
CA TYR A 196 10.74 -13.15 7.39
C TYR A 196 9.48 -13.51 6.60
N ARG A 197 9.66 -14.41 5.63
CA ARG A 197 8.62 -14.99 4.80
C ARG A 197 8.58 -16.48 5.08
N GLY A 198 7.39 -17.06 5.12
CA GLY A 198 7.23 -18.51 5.25
C GLY A 198 7.48 -19.24 3.93
N PRO A 199 7.13 -20.54 3.87
CA PRO A 199 7.44 -21.42 2.74
C PRO A 199 6.85 -21.00 1.39
N THR A 200 5.76 -20.23 1.41
CA THR A 200 5.14 -19.67 0.19
C THR A 200 5.30 -18.16 0.12
N GLN A 201 5.26 -17.62 -1.11
CA GLN A 201 5.44 -16.19 -1.37
C GLN A 201 4.37 -15.30 -0.70
N SER A 202 3.22 -15.86 -0.33
CA SER A 202 2.16 -15.18 0.42
C SER A 202 2.28 -15.34 1.94
N ASN A 203 3.17 -16.21 2.45
CA ASN A 203 3.37 -16.36 3.89
C ASN A 203 4.20 -15.19 4.43
N ARG A 204 3.56 -14.31 5.19
CA ARG A 204 4.19 -13.18 5.87
C ARG A 204 4.24 -13.41 7.38
N LEU A 205 4.86 -14.51 7.80
CA LEU A 205 4.91 -14.89 9.21
C LEU A 205 5.54 -13.79 10.09
N GLY A 206 6.61 -13.13 9.64
CA GLY A 206 7.23 -12.03 10.38
C GLY A 206 6.30 -10.83 10.59
N ALA A 207 5.50 -10.47 9.58
CA ALA A 207 4.50 -9.41 9.71
C ALA A 207 3.36 -9.84 10.64
N TRP A 208 2.88 -11.08 10.51
CA TRP A 208 1.84 -11.63 11.37
C TRP A 208 2.26 -11.69 12.84
N VAL A 209 3.48 -12.14 13.15
CA VAL A 209 4.03 -12.17 14.51
C VAL A 209 4.14 -10.75 15.08
N ALA A 210 4.68 -9.81 14.31
CA ALA A 210 4.76 -8.41 14.73
C ALA A 210 3.37 -7.79 14.98
N TRP A 211 2.37 -8.18 14.19
CA TRP A 211 0.98 -7.81 14.43
C TRP A 211 0.45 -8.39 15.75
N GLN A 212 0.60 -9.69 15.99
CA GLN A 212 0.15 -10.31 17.25
C GLN A 212 0.83 -9.69 18.48
N LYS A 213 2.15 -9.42 18.40
CA LYS A 213 2.92 -8.67 19.43
C LYS A 213 2.26 -7.33 19.76
N ARG A 214 1.78 -6.60 18.74
CA ARG A 214 1.18 -5.27 18.90
C ARG A 214 -0.23 -5.31 19.48
N ILE A 215 -1.06 -6.26 19.06
CA ILE A 215 -2.48 -6.30 19.45
C ILE A 215 -2.76 -7.05 20.75
N ARG A 216 -1.79 -7.79 21.30
CA ARG A 216 -1.98 -8.61 22.51
C ARG A 216 -2.31 -7.82 23.79
N HIS A 217 -1.96 -6.54 23.85
CA HIS A 217 -2.20 -5.68 25.01
C HIS A 217 -3.39 -4.73 24.84
N ARG A 218 -4.10 -4.79 23.70
CA ARG A 218 -5.19 -3.87 23.42
C ARG A 218 -6.49 -4.36 24.04
N PRO A 219 -7.37 -3.46 24.50
CA PRO A 219 -8.77 -3.79 24.77
C PRO A 219 -9.65 -3.49 23.53
N GLY A 220 -10.59 -4.38 23.19
CA GLY A 220 -11.64 -4.11 22.21
C GLY A 220 -11.42 -4.70 20.80
N HIS A 221 -11.98 -4.08 19.76
CA HIS A 221 -11.92 -4.59 18.38
C HIS A 221 -10.49 -4.60 17.81
N GLY A 222 -10.08 -5.72 17.21
CA GLY A 222 -8.72 -5.90 16.69
C GLY A 222 -7.72 -6.43 17.73
N THR A 223 -8.19 -6.76 18.93
CA THR A 223 -7.42 -7.42 19.99
C THR A 223 -7.27 -8.91 19.72
N LEU A 224 -6.19 -9.50 20.25
CA LEU A 224 -6.02 -10.94 20.27
C LEU A 224 -7.12 -11.59 21.14
N THR A 225 -7.94 -12.48 20.59
CA THR A 225 -9.00 -13.11 21.40
C THR A 225 -8.38 -13.89 22.56
N PRO A 226 -9.10 -14.07 23.68
CA PRO A 226 -8.58 -14.82 24.83
C PRO A 226 -8.09 -16.22 24.46
N GLU A 227 -8.77 -16.90 23.55
CA GLU A 227 -8.43 -18.24 23.07
C GLU A 227 -7.11 -18.25 22.29
N ARG A 228 -6.90 -17.23 21.44
CA ARG A 228 -5.68 -17.06 20.65
C ARG A 228 -4.49 -16.66 21.52
N TYR A 229 -4.74 -15.83 22.53
CA TYR A 229 -3.75 -15.49 23.54
C TYR A 229 -3.30 -16.74 24.29
N ALA A 230 -4.26 -17.55 24.77
CA ALA A 230 -3.96 -18.80 25.47
C ALA A 230 -3.14 -19.77 24.61
N GLN A 231 -3.42 -19.88 23.30
CA GLN A 231 -2.61 -20.70 22.39
C GLN A 231 -1.16 -20.21 22.24
N LEU A 232 -0.94 -18.89 22.16
CA LEU A 232 0.42 -18.33 22.14
C LEU A 232 1.12 -18.46 23.50
N GLU A 233 0.37 -18.38 24.59
CA GLU A 233 0.87 -18.54 25.96
C GLU A 233 1.30 -19.98 26.22
N GLU A 234 0.48 -20.97 25.84
CA GLU A 234 0.80 -22.40 25.93
C GLU A 234 2.05 -22.75 25.09
N LEU A 235 2.22 -22.09 23.95
CA LEU A 235 3.41 -22.27 23.11
C LEU A 235 4.67 -21.59 23.69
N GLY A 236 4.55 -20.78 24.75
CA GLY A 236 5.66 -20.05 25.38
C GLY A 236 6.05 -18.75 24.67
N VAL A 237 5.32 -18.37 23.62
CA VAL A 237 5.59 -17.19 22.79
C VAL A 237 5.45 -15.89 23.61
N ILE A 238 4.39 -15.83 24.44
CA ILE A 238 4.09 -14.66 25.25
C ILE A 238 5.23 -14.34 26.22
N ALA A 239 5.80 -15.36 26.88
CA ALA A 239 6.89 -15.22 27.84
C ALA A 239 8.16 -14.70 27.17
N VAL A 240 8.52 -15.24 25.99
CA VAL A 240 9.68 -14.76 25.21
C VAL A 240 9.53 -13.30 24.84
N TRP A 241 8.35 -12.90 24.37
CA TRP A 241 8.10 -11.50 23.99
C TRP A 241 8.12 -10.54 25.20
N GLN A 242 7.67 -10.99 26.38
CA GLN A 242 7.75 -10.18 27.61
C GLN A 242 9.21 -9.99 28.07
N GLN A 243 10.05 -11.03 27.98
CA GLN A 243 11.48 -10.95 28.33
C GLN A 243 12.25 -9.98 27.42
N MET A 244 11.91 -9.92 26.14
CA MET A 244 12.52 -8.97 25.19
C MET A 244 12.15 -7.51 25.49
N GLU A 245 10.97 -7.26 26.05
CA GLU A 245 10.52 -5.92 26.44
C GLU A 245 11.20 -5.45 27.74
N THR A 246 11.55 -6.38 28.64
CA THR A 246 12.23 -6.07 29.91
C THR A 246 13.75 -6.04 29.80
N GLY A 247 14.35 -6.69 28.79
CA GLY A 247 15.79 -6.82 28.59
C GLY A 247 16.53 -5.63 27.96
N VAL A 248 15.86 -4.51 27.68
CA VAL A 248 16.53 -3.26 27.22
C VAL A 248 16.66 -2.28 28.38
N LYS A 249 17.41 -2.68 29.41
CA LYS A 249 18.11 -1.84 30.39
C LYS A 249 19.23 -2.67 31.01
N GLU A 250 20.31 -2.90 30.28
CA GLU A 250 21.61 -3.08 30.92
C GLU A 250 22.44 -1.83 30.60
N ASP A 251 22.80 -1.18 31.70
CA ASP A 251 23.43 0.12 31.76
C ASP A 251 24.86 0.05 31.23
N ASP A 252 25.21 1.03 30.40
CA ASP A 252 26.57 1.26 29.91
C ASP A 252 27.41 1.90 31.03
N GLU A 253 27.59 1.17 32.14
CA GLU A 253 28.53 1.50 33.21
C GLU A 253 29.50 0.34 33.42
N GLY A 254 30.68 0.40 32.78
CA GLY A 254 31.73 -0.53 33.13
C GLY A 254 32.89 -0.74 32.19
N THR A 255 33.44 0.26 31.49
CA THR A 255 34.84 0.18 31.05
C THR A 255 35.50 1.56 30.98
N GLN A 256 35.77 2.15 32.15
CA GLN A 256 36.77 3.21 32.27
C GLN A 256 37.55 3.10 33.58
N GLN A 257 38.22 1.96 33.79
CA GLN A 257 39.35 1.89 34.71
C GLN A 257 40.33 0.83 34.23
N GLY A 258 41.36 1.27 33.50
CA GLY A 258 42.39 0.36 33.01
C GLY A 258 43.34 0.92 31.95
N ALA A 259 43.61 2.23 31.90
CA ALA A 259 44.66 2.76 31.01
C ALA A 259 45.16 4.15 31.40
N ARG A 260 45.73 4.34 32.60
CA ARG A 260 46.69 5.45 32.84
C ARG A 260 47.46 5.32 34.15
N ALA A 261 48.50 4.49 34.15
CA ALA A 261 49.70 4.73 34.94
C ALA A 261 50.85 3.91 34.33
N LEU A 262 52.08 4.45 34.38
CA LEU A 262 53.32 3.97 33.76
C LEU A 262 53.62 4.53 32.35
N ARG A 263 53.82 5.85 32.27
CA ARG A 263 54.98 6.38 31.54
C ARG A 263 56.11 6.59 32.57
N HIS A 264 56.97 5.61 32.72
CA HIS A 264 58.33 5.84 33.20
C HIS A 264 59.27 5.89 32.00
N LEU A 265 59.92 7.04 31.85
CA LEU A 265 61.36 7.19 31.63
C LEU A 265 62.08 6.09 30.83
N SER A 266 62.63 6.46 29.68
CA SER A 266 64.07 6.27 29.37
C SER A 266 64.40 6.89 28.01
N GLY A 267 65.51 7.64 27.96
CA GLY A 267 66.23 7.98 26.72
C GLY A 267 65.97 9.37 26.20
#